data_AF-A0A4U0U2Z1-F1
#
_entry.id   AF-A0A4U0U2Z1-F1
#
_cell.length_a   1.000
_cell.length_b   1.000
_cell.length_c   1.000
_cell.angle_alpha   90.00
_cell.angle_beta   90.00
_cell.angle_gamma   90.00
#
_symmetry.space_group_name_H-M   'P 1'
#
loop_
_entity.id
_entity.type
_entity.pdbx_description
1 polymer ?
#
loop_
_entity_poly.entity_id
_entity_poly.type
_entity_poly.pdbx_seq_one_letter_code
_entity_poly.pdbx_strand_id
1 'polypeptide(L)'
;MPLGTPSIKHQNVSRLGGSVILSGADFDAAKAEAARLETLHGLTNIAPFDDPYVIAGQGTIGMELLRQTNLQDLEAVFCCVGGGGLIAGIGVYIKRIAPHVKIIGVETYDANAMVQSLQLGRRVVLKEVGLFADGAAVKTVGEETFRLCQEVVDDVIQADLISIKANCLIWQANQASQIKVEVA
;
A
#
# COMPACT_ATOMS: atom_id res chain seq x y z
N MET A 1 -8.28 15.05 2.02
CA MET A 1 -7.02 14.62 2.66
C MET A 1 -7.07 15.03 4.13
N PRO A 2 -6.44 14.29 5.07
CA PRO A 2 -6.43 14.65 6.49
C PRO A 2 -5.76 16.01 6.75
N LEU A 3 -6.15 16.71 7.82
CA LEU A 3 -5.57 18.00 8.21
C LEU A 3 -4.06 17.91 8.50
N GLY A 4 -3.60 16.78 9.05
CA GLY A 4 -2.19 16.53 9.35
C GLY A 4 -1.34 16.13 8.13
N THR A 5 -1.89 16.13 6.92
CA THR A 5 -1.14 15.75 5.72
C THR A 5 0.01 16.71 5.47
N PRO A 6 1.27 16.23 5.32
CA PRO A 6 2.41 17.10 5.02
C PRO A 6 2.16 17.99 3.80
N SER A 7 2.55 19.27 3.91
CA SER A 7 2.21 20.29 2.90
C SER A 7 2.66 19.94 1.49
N ILE A 8 3.85 19.36 1.38
CA ILE A 8 4.43 18.89 0.13
C ILE A 8 3.51 17.91 -0.62
N LYS A 9 2.76 17.05 0.09
CA LYS A 9 1.88 16.06 -0.55
C LYS A 9 0.67 16.74 -1.17
N HIS A 10 -0.02 17.59 -0.41
CA HIS A 10 -1.25 18.21 -0.91
C HIS A 10 -0.97 19.34 -1.91
N GLN A 11 0.14 20.06 -1.78
CA GLN A 11 0.57 21.03 -2.79
C GLN A 11 0.90 20.36 -4.13
N ASN A 12 1.49 19.17 -4.10
CA ASN A 12 1.74 18.41 -5.32
C ASN A 12 0.45 17.93 -6.00
N VAL A 13 -0.59 17.57 -5.24
CA VAL A 13 -1.91 17.27 -5.81
C VAL A 13 -2.48 18.49 -6.54
N SER A 14 -2.41 19.67 -5.90
CA SER A 14 -2.84 20.92 -6.55
C SER A 14 -2.03 21.26 -7.79
N ARG A 15 -0.71 21.01 -7.78
CA ARG A 15 0.16 21.20 -8.95
C ARG A 15 -0.22 20.29 -10.13
N LEU A 16 -0.72 19.09 -9.85
CA LEU A 16 -1.22 18.15 -10.87
C LEU A 16 -2.65 18.48 -11.35
N GLY A 17 -3.24 19.61 -10.90
CA GLY A 17 -4.58 20.05 -11.29
C GLY A 17 -5.71 19.55 -10.37
N GLY A 18 -5.39 18.83 -9.29
CA GLY A 18 -6.36 18.33 -8.33
C GLY A 18 -6.86 19.41 -7.36
N SER A 19 -8.17 19.42 -7.09
CA SER A 19 -8.73 20.24 -6.02
C SER A 19 -8.61 19.53 -4.68
N VAL A 20 -7.88 20.12 -3.73
CA VAL A 20 -7.64 19.53 -2.42
C VAL A 20 -8.58 20.13 -1.39
N ILE A 21 -9.30 19.26 -0.68
CA ILE A 21 -10.02 19.59 0.55
C ILE A 21 -9.30 18.90 1.70
N LEU A 22 -8.82 19.69 2.67
CA LEU A 22 -8.24 19.18 3.92
C LEU A 22 -9.35 19.05 4.97
N SER A 23 -9.62 17.83 5.43
CA SER A 23 -10.68 17.54 6.39
C SER A 23 -10.39 16.24 7.15
N GLY A 24 -10.81 16.17 8.42
CA GLY A 24 -10.61 15.01 9.29
C GLY A 24 -9.22 14.97 9.96
N ALA A 25 -9.16 14.28 11.10
CA ALA A 25 -7.92 14.08 11.85
C ALA A 25 -7.02 12.99 11.25
N ASP A 26 -7.62 11.98 10.63
CA ASP A 26 -6.95 10.82 10.03
C ASP A 26 -7.57 10.44 8.68
N PHE A 27 -7.02 9.40 8.07
CA PHE A 27 -7.45 8.92 6.75
C PHE A 27 -8.93 8.50 6.72
N ASP A 28 -9.41 7.81 7.75
CA ASP A 28 -10.80 7.35 7.81
C ASP A 28 -11.77 8.52 7.95
N ALA A 29 -11.43 9.53 8.76
CA ALA A 29 -12.22 10.76 8.84
C ALA A 29 -12.24 11.54 7.51
N ALA A 30 -11.11 11.61 6.81
CA ALA A 30 -11.04 12.22 5.48
C ALA A 30 -11.85 11.44 4.44
N LYS A 31 -11.88 10.10 4.53
CA LYS A 31 -12.69 9.21 3.67
C LYS A 31 -14.19 9.41 3.93
N ALA A 32 -14.59 9.56 5.18
CA ALA A 32 -15.99 9.85 5.53
C ALA A 32 -16.46 11.20 4.95
N GLU A 33 -15.62 12.23 5.00
CA GLU A 33 -15.95 13.51 4.36
C GLU A 33 -16.01 13.40 2.83
N ALA A 34 -15.11 12.62 2.22
CA ALA A 34 -15.16 12.35 0.79
C ALA A 34 -16.49 11.67 0.38
N ALA A 35 -16.97 10.68 1.15
CA ALA A 35 -18.27 10.03 0.91
C ALA A 35 -19.46 10.98 1.08
N ARG A 36 -19.38 11.94 2.02
CA ARG A 36 -20.40 12.99 2.17
C ARG A 36 -20.45 13.90 0.95
N LEU A 37 -19.29 14.33 0.44
CA LEU A 37 -19.17 15.19 -0.74
C LEU A 37 -19.56 14.45 -2.03
N GLU A 38 -19.25 13.16 -2.13
CA GLU A 38 -19.69 12.27 -3.20
C GLU A 38 -21.22 12.34 -3.35
N THR A 39 -21.93 12.12 -2.25
CA THR A 39 -23.40 12.15 -2.21
C THR A 39 -23.94 13.55 -2.49
N LEU A 40 -23.33 14.59 -1.90
CA LEU A 40 -23.81 15.97 -2.02
C LEU A 40 -23.68 16.53 -3.44
N HIS A 41 -22.60 16.17 -4.14
CA HIS A 41 -22.26 16.75 -5.45
C HIS A 41 -22.43 15.77 -6.61
N GLY A 42 -22.84 14.51 -6.35
CA GLY A 42 -23.00 13.49 -7.39
C GLY A 42 -21.67 13.10 -8.05
N LEU A 43 -20.59 13.05 -7.27
CA LEU A 43 -19.25 12.74 -7.77
C LEU A 43 -19.04 11.22 -7.83
N THR A 44 -18.09 10.77 -8.65
CA THR A 44 -17.63 9.39 -8.62
C THR A 44 -16.47 9.27 -7.64
N ASN A 45 -16.63 8.38 -6.65
CA ASN A 45 -15.57 8.07 -5.72
C ASN A 45 -14.58 7.05 -6.33
N ILE A 46 -13.30 7.40 -6.28
CA ILE A 46 -12.22 6.52 -6.73
C ILE A 46 -11.56 5.96 -5.48
N ALA A 47 -11.76 4.67 -5.24
CA ALA A 47 -11.22 4.03 -4.05
C ALA A 47 -9.69 4.04 -4.05
N PRO A 48 -9.04 4.21 -2.90
CA PRO A 48 -7.59 4.20 -2.81
C PRO A 48 -6.96 2.79 -2.88
N PHE A 49 -7.75 1.74 -2.64
CA PHE A 49 -7.28 0.35 -2.68
C PHE A 49 -8.41 -0.70 -2.84
N ASP A 50 -9.59 -0.46 -2.28
CA ASP A 50 -10.67 -1.47 -2.19
C ASP A 50 -11.62 -1.41 -3.39
N ASP A 51 -11.05 -1.58 -4.59
CA ASP A 51 -11.79 -1.61 -5.85
C ASP A 51 -11.09 -2.56 -6.84
N PRO A 52 -11.82 -3.41 -7.60
CA PRO A 52 -11.23 -4.36 -8.51
C PRO A 52 -10.32 -3.75 -9.59
N TYR A 53 -10.66 -2.57 -10.13
CA TYR A 53 -9.84 -1.90 -11.14
C TYR A 53 -8.57 -1.29 -10.52
N VAL A 54 -8.69 -0.74 -9.31
CA VAL A 54 -7.52 -0.25 -8.56
C VAL A 54 -6.56 -1.39 -8.28
N ILE A 55 -7.06 -2.54 -7.81
CA ILE A 55 -6.28 -3.75 -7.52
C ILE A 55 -5.61 -4.27 -8.79
N ALA A 56 -6.37 -4.39 -9.89
CA ALA A 56 -5.84 -4.83 -11.18
C ALA A 56 -4.75 -3.89 -11.70
N GLY A 57 -4.93 -2.57 -11.52
CA GLY A 57 -3.93 -1.57 -11.83
C GLY A 57 -2.64 -1.77 -11.05
N GLN A 58 -2.71 -2.09 -9.75
CA GLN A 58 -1.50 -2.37 -8.97
C GLN A 58 -0.82 -3.69 -9.40
N GLY A 59 -1.60 -4.65 -9.88
CA GLY A 59 -1.10 -5.94 -10.37
C GLY A 59 -0.18 -5.84 -11.59
N THR A 60 -0.17 -4.71 -12.31
CA THR A 60 0.78 -4.50 -13.41
C THR A 60 2.23 -4.50 -12.94
N ILE A 61 2.48 -4.13 -11.67
CA ILE A 61 3.80 -4.25 -11.05
C ILE A 61 4.25 -5.72 -11.01
N GLY A 62 3.34 -6.66 -10.71
CA GLY A 62 3.63 -8.09 -10.76
C GLY A 62 4.03 -8.54 -12.17
N MET A 63 3.37 -8.02 -13.21
CA MET A 63 3.74 -8.26 -14.61
C MET A 63 5.14 -7.75 -14.95
N GLU A 64 5.48 -6.55 -14.51
CA GLU A 64 6.79 -5.96 -14.75
C GLU A 64 7.89 -6.74 -14.01
N LEU A 65 7.67 -7.09 -12.74
CA LEU A 65 8.60 -7.88 -11.92
C LEU A 65 8.95 -9.20 -12.60
N LEU A 66 7.95 -9.98 -13.02
CA LEU A 66 8.20 -11.29 -13.65
C LEU A 66 8.87 -11.17 -15.03
N ARG A 67 8.75 -10.03 -15.71
CA ARG A 67 9.46 -9.76 -16.98
C ARG A 67 10.92 -9.34 -16.78
N GLN A 68 11.22 -8.71 -15.65
CA GLN A 68 12.54 -8.17 -15.35
C GLN A 68 13.41 -9.12 -14.51
N THR A 69 12.84 -10.20 -13.98
CA THR A 69 13.52 -11.16 -13.11
C THR A 69 13.59 -12.56 -13.74
N ASN A 70 14.59 -13.34 -13.33
CA ASN A 70 14.62 -14.75 -13.67
C ASN A 70 13.65 -15.52 -12.76
N LEU A 71 12.61 -16.10 -13.36
CA LEU A 71 11.56 -16.85 -12.64
C LEU A 71 12.10 -18.04 -11.83
N GLN A 72 13.24 -18.61 -12.23
CA GLN A 72 13.85 -19.73 -11.53
C GLN A 72 14.52 -19.32 -10.22
N ASP A 73 14.99 -18.07 -10.14
CA ASP A 73 15.72 -17.53 -8.98
C ASP A 73 14.80 -16.73 -8.05
N LEU A 74 13.57 -16.42 -8.49
CA LEU A 74 12.61 -15.65 -7.71
C LEU A 74 11.91 -16.55 -6.69
N GLU A 75 12.29 -16.44 -5.42
CA GLU A 75 11.69 -17.21 -4.33
C GLU A 75 10.57 -16.47 -3.61
N ALA A 76 10.71 -15.15 -3.44
CA ALA A 76 9.76 -14.34 -2.68
C ALA A 76 9.70 -12.89 -3.17
N VAL A 77 8.54 -12.27 -2.99
CA VAL A 77 8.29 -10.83 -3.20
C VAL A 77 7.76 -10.24 -1.90
N PHE A 78 8.47 -9.25 -1.39
CA PHE A 78 8.08 -8.48 -0.21
C PHE A 78 7.31 -7.24 -0.64
N CYS A 79 6.16 -6.99 -0.02
CA CYS A 79 5.29 -5.88 -0.39
C CYS A 79 4.76 -5.17 0.85
N CYS A 80 4.86 -3.84 0.89
CA CYS A 80 4.27 -3.05 1.96
C CYS A 80 2.75 -3.20 1.95
N VAL A 81 2.15 -3.32 3.14
CA VAL A 81 0.71 -3.47 3.30
C VAL A 81 0.15 -2.29 4.09
N GLY A 82 -0.83 -1.61 3.48
CA GLY A 82 -1.74 -0.70 4.16
C GLY A 82 -3.17 -1.23 4.02
N GLY A 83 -3.93 -0.69 3.07
CA GLY A 83 -5.26 -1.20 2.74
C GLY A 83 -5.28 -2.54 1.97
N GLY A 84 -4.12 -3.02 1.50
CA GLY A 84 -3.95 -4.31 0.85
C GLY A 84 -4.06 -4.32 -0.70
N GLY A 85 -4.38 -3.19 -1.34
CA GLY A 85 -4.59 -3.15 -2.80
C GLY A 85 -3.35 -3.53 -3.62
N LEU A 86 -2.17 -3.06 -3.19
CA LEU A 86 -0.89 -3.34 -3.86
C LEU A 86 -0.53 -4.83 -3.80
N ILE A 87 -0.48 -5.38 -2.58
CA ILE A 87 -0.11 -6.79 -2.37
C ILE A 87 -1.14 -7.75 -2.97
N ALA A 88 -2.44 -7.42 -2.91
CA ALA A 88 -3.48 -8.21 -3.55
C ALA A 88 -3.29 -8.25 -5.08
N GLY A 89 -3.07 -7.08 -5.71
CA GLY A 89 -2.88 -7.00 -7.15
C GLY A 89 -1.63 -7.76 -7.62
N ILE A 90 -0.49 -7.53 -6.96
CA ILE A 90 0.76 -8.24 -7.26
C ILE A 90 0.60 -9.74 -7.03
N GLY A 91 0.01 -10.13 -5.89
CA GLY A 91 -0.16 -11.53 -5.52
C GLY A 91 -1.05 -12.30 -6.49
N VAL A 92 -2.18 -11.73 -6.91
CA VAL A 92 -3.07 -12.35 -7.91
C VAL A 92 -2.33 -12.63 -9.21
N TYR A 93 -1.56 -11.66 -9.70
CA TYR A 93 -0.82 -11.84 -10.95
C TYR A 93 0.30 -12.87 -10.81
N ILE A 94 1.11 -12.77 -9.76
CA ILE A 94 2.26 -13.66 -9.55
C ILE A 94 1.80 -15.09 -9.30
N LYS A 95 0.81 -15.32 -8.41
CA LYS A 95 0.31 -16.67 -8.12
C LYS A 95 -0.30 -17.36 -9.33
N ARG A 96 -0.75 -16.61 -10.33
CA ARG A 96 -1.27 -17.17 -11.59
C ARG A 96 -0.17 -17.70 -12.52
N ILE A 97 1.02 -17.08 -12.50
CA ILE A 97 2.11 -17.39 -13.44
C ILE A 97 3.23 -18.19 -12.77
N ALA A 98 3.58 -17.84 -11.55
CA ALA A 98 4.69 -18.38 -10.77
C ALA A 98 4.19 -18.72 -9.35
N PRO A 99 3.35 -19.75 -9.19
CA PRO A 99 2.72 -20.09 -7.90
C PRO A 99 3.71 -20.47 -6.81
N HIS A 100 4.95 -20.86 -7.17
CA HIS A 100 6.02 -21.16 -6.24
C HIS A 100 6.59 -19.92 -5.54
N VAL A 101 6.43 -18.73 -6.13
CA VAL A 101 6.92 -17.48 -5.55
C VAL A 101 6.06 -17.13 -4.34
N LYS A 102 6.73 -16.87 -3.21
CA LYS A 102 6.06 -16.43 -1.98
C LYS A 102 5.73 -14.94 -2.04
N ILE A 103 4.53 -14.58 -1.62
CA ILE A 103 4.09 -13.19 -1.47
C ILE A 103 4.05 -12.88 0.02
N ILE A 104 4.95 -11.99 0.46
CA ILE A 104 5.13 -11.67 1.87
C ILE A 104 4.75 -10.22 2.10
N GLY A 105 3.74 -10.00 2.93
CA GLY A 105 3.35 -8.67 3.39
C GLY A 105 4.33 -8.10 4.41
N VAL A 106 4.53 -6.80 4.38
CA VAL A 106 5.32 -6.07 5.37
C VAL A 106 4.46 -4.97 5.97
N GLU A 107 4.19 -5.08 7.27
CA GLU A 107 3.45 -4.09 8.07
C GLU A 107 4.34 -3.53 9.18
N THR A 108 3.96 -2.39 9.75
CA THR A 108 4.57 -1.91 10.99
C THR A 108 3.82 -2.47 12.19
N TYR A 109 4.49 -2.62 13.34
CA TYR A 109 3.84 -3.11 14.56
C TYR A 109 2.64 -2.27 15.00
N ASP A 110 2.68 -0.97 14.72
CA ASP A 110 1.67 0.03 15.06
C ASP A 110 0.63 0.26 13.93
N ALA A 111 0.69 -0.46 12.81
CA ALA A 111 -0.30 -0.44 11.73
C ALA A 111 -0.44 -1.83 11.10
N ASN A 112 -0.73 -2.83 11.92
CA ASN A 112 -0.70 -4.26 11.58
C ASN A 112 -2.11 -4.85 11.35
N ALA A 113 -2.93 -4.16 10.55
CA ALA A 113 -4.33 -4.52 10.37
C ALA A 113 -4.50 -5.81 9.54
N MET A 114 -3.67 -6.03 8.51
CA MET A 114 -3.76 -7.19 7.64
C MET A 114 -3.32 -8.47 8.36
N VAL A 115 -2.17 -8.46 9.05
CA VAL A 115 -1.68 -9.66 9.76
C VAL A 115 -2.69 -10.13 10.80
N GLN A 116 -3.26 -9.20 11.58
CA GLN A 116 -4.30 -9.54 12.57
C GLN A 116 -5.58 -10.06 11.89
N SER A 117 -5.96 -9.47 10.75
CA SER A 117 -7.15 -9.89 10.01
C SER A 117 -7.00 -11.30 9.43
N LEU A 118 -5.83 -11.61 8.85
CA LEU A 118 -5.52 -12.91 8.29
C LEU A 118 -5.46 -14.00 9.37
N GLN A 119 -4.80 -13.71 10.50
CA GLN A 119 -4.72 -14.64 11.63
C GLN A 119 -6.10 -14.98 12.22
N LEU A 120 -7.02 -14.01 12.27
CA LEU A 120 -8.37 -14.21 12.80
C LEU A 120 -9.37 -14.69 11.73
N GLY A 121 -8.98 -14.75 10.46
CA GLY A 121 -9.87 -15.08 9.34
C GLY A 121 -11.00 -14.07 9.12
N ARG A 122 -10.91 -12.86 9.69
CA ARG A 122 -11.89 -11.78 9.55
C ARG A 122 -11.21 -10.42 9.68
N ARG A 123 -11.73 -9.40 8.99
CA ARG A 123 -11.19 -8.04 9.10
C ARG A 123 -11.28 -7.51 10.53
N VAL A 124 -10.17 -6.95 11.00
CA VAL A 124 -10.12 -6.20 12.26
C VAL A 124 -10.10 -4.70 12.02
N VAL A 125 -10.59 -3.96 13.01
CA VAL A 125 -10.49 -2.51 13.06
C VAL A 125 -9.51 -2.16 14.18
N LEU A 126 -8.38 -1.55 13.84
CA LEU A 126 -7.41 -1.08 14.81
C LEU A 126 -7.96 0.15 15.56
N LYS A 127 -7.70 0.23 16.87
CA LYS A 127 -8.09 1.39 17.69
C LYS A 127 -7.31 2.63 17.30
N GLU A 128 -6.00 2.45 17.10
CA GLU A 128 -5.04 3.49 16.77
C GLU A 128 -4.05 2.95 15.74
N VAL A 129 -3.46 3.86 14.96
CA VAL A 129 -2.43 3.54 13.98
C VAL A 129 -1.26 4.52 14.12
N GLY A 130 -0.04 4.00 14.04
CA GLY A 130 1.16 4.82 14.00
C GLY A 130 1.24 5.67 12.73
N LEU A 131 1.80 6.88 12.86
CA LEU A 131 1.88 7.85 11.76
C LEU A 131 3.24 7.89 11.05
N PHE A 132 4.18 7.02 11.43
CA PHE A 132 5.51 7.02 10.82
C PHE A 132 5.48 6.58 9.35
N ALA A 133 4.84 5.44 9.08
CA ALA A 133 4.57 4.96 7.73
C ALA A 133 3.18 5.43 7.30
N ASP A 134 3.02 6.73 7.08
CA ASP A 134 1.71 7.37 6.88
C ASP A 134 0.92 6.84 5.67
N GLY A 135 1.60 6.33 4.63
CA GLY A 135 0.96 5.64 3.49
C GLY A 135 0.40 4.24 3.81
N ALA A 136 0.84 3.62 4.91
CA ALA A 136 0.39 2.32 5.38
C ALA A 136 -0.50 2.41 6.65
N ALA A 137 -0.68 3.62 7.20
CA ALA A 137 -1.46 3.87 8.41
C ALA A 137 -2.98 3.74 8.17
N VAL A 138 -3.45 2.50 8.02
CA VAL A 138 -4.84 2.15 7.71
C VAL A 138 -5.44 1.37 8.88
N LYS A 139 -6.57 1.83 9.44
CA LYS A 139 -7.21 1.14 10.58
C LYS A 139 -7.93 -0.15 10.19
N THR A 140 -8.48 -0.20 8.98
CA THR A 140 -9.25 -1.34 8.48
C THR A 140 -8.88 -1.63 7.03
N VAL A 141 -8.47 -2.86 6.75
CA VAL A 141 -8.16 -3.31 5.39
C VAL A 141 -9.41 -3.36 4.50
N GLY A 142 -9.23 -3.38 3.17
CA GLY A 142 -10.34 -3.50 2.21
C GLY A 142 -11.08 -4.82 2.32
N GLU A 143 -12.32 -4.88 1.83
CA GLU A 143 -13.12 -6.10 1.75
C GLU A 143 -12.58 -7.02 0.67
N GLU A 144 -12.42 -6.49 -0.54
CA GLU A 144 -11.94 -7.27 -1.68
C GLU A 144 -10.45 -7.55 -1.55
N THR A 145 -9.68 -6.59 -1.04
CA THR A 145 -8.25 -6.80 -0.80
C THR A 145 -8.02 -7.88 0.26
N PHE A 146 -8.82 -7.91 1.34
CA PHE A 146 -8.74 -8.97 2.35
C PHE A 146 -9.07 -10.34 1.76
N ARG A 147 -10.19 -10.45 1.02
CA ARG A 147 -10.59 -11.70 0.35
C ARG A 147 -9.46 -12.25 -0.53
N LEU A 148 -8.87 -11.39 -1.35
CA LEU A 148 -7.75 -11.78 -2.22
C LEU A 148 -6.50 -12.13 -1.41
N CYS A 149 -6.17 -11.36 -0.36
CA CYS A 149 -4.99 -11.64 0.46
C CYS A 149 -5.06 -13.01 1.13
N GLN A 150 -6.26 -13.48 1.52
CA GLN A 150 -6.44 -14.84 2.05
C GLN A 150 -6.06 -15.94 1.03
N GLU A 151 -6.13 -15.64 -0.27
CA GLU A 151 -5.82 -16.59 -1.34
C GLU A 151 -4.36 -16.49 -1.80
N VAL A 152 -3.77 -15.30 -1.79
CA VAL A 152 -2.49 -15.03 -2.49
C VAL A 152 -1.30 -14.72 -1.59
N VAL A 153 -1.54 -14.30 -0.34
CA VAL A 153 -0.47 -13.92 0.60
C VAL A 153 -0.05 -15.14 1.41
N ASP A 154 1.24 -15.47 1.39
CA ASP A 154 1.78 -16.64 2.11
C ASP A 154 2.15 -16.31 3.55
N ASP A 155 2.62 -15.08 3.82
CA ASP A 155 2.99 -14.63 5.16
C ASP A 155 2.94 -13.10 5.27
N VAL A 156 2.87 -12.57 6.50
CA VAL A 156 3.01 -11.13 6.77
C VAL A 156 3.97 -10.93 7.93
N ILE A 157 5.07 -10.24 7.65
CA ILE A 157 6.08 -9.88 8.64
C ILE A 157 5.85 -8.47 9.16
N GLN A 158 6.23 -8.25 10.42
CA GLN A 158 6.14 -6.96 11.08
C GLN A 158 7.54 -6.35 11.21
N ALA A 159 7.71 -5.12 10.72
CA ALA A 159 8.94 -4.37 10.83
C ALA A 159 8.84 -3.31 11.93
N ASP A 160 9.94 -3.12 12.66
CA ASP A 160 10.08 -2.04 13.62
C ASP A 160 10.55 -0.74 12.93
N LEU A 161 10.33 0.38 13.61
CA LEU A 161 10.71 1.70 13.12
C LEU A 161 12.22 1.85 12.92
N ILE A 162 13.03 1.12 13.69
CA ILE A 162 14.49 1.15 13.59
C ILE A 162 14.94 0.48 12.30
N SER A 163 14.40 -0.70 11.97
CA SER A 163 14.71 -1.41 10.74
C SER A 163 14.28 -0.62 9.50
N ILE A 164 13.11 0.04 9.55
CA ILE A 164 12.66 0.87 8.43
C ILE A 164 13.62 2.05 8.22
N LYS A 165 14.00 2.76 9.30
CA LYS A 165 14.99 3.85 9.22
C LYS A 165 16.34 3.37 8.70
N ALA A 166 16.84 2.24 9.21
CA ALA A 166 18.10 1.65 8.79
C ALA A 166 18.08 1.29 7.29
N ASN A 167 17.02 0.63 6.82
CA ASN A 167 16.88 0.28 5.41
C ASN A 167 16.73 1.52 4.51
N CYS A 168 16.03 2.57 4.93
CA CYS A 168 15.98 3.83 4.20
C CYS A 168 17.37 4.46 4.08
N LEU A 169 18.17 4.46 5.16
CA LEU A 169 19.53 5.00 5.14
C LEU A 169 20.46 4.17 4.26
N ILE A 170 20.37 2.84 4.33
CA ILE A 170 21.14 1.92 3.47
C ILE A 170 20.78 2.16 2.00
N TRP A 171 19.49 2.26 1.68
CA TRP A 171 19.04 2.53 0.31
C TRP A 171 19.53 3.89 -0.19
N GLN A 172 19.44 4.94 0.64
CA GLN A 172 19.97 6.27 0.30
C GLN A 172 21.51 6.25 0.09
N ALA A 173 22.23 5.51 0.93
CA ALA A 173 23.68 5.33 0.80
C ALA A 173 24.06 4.55 -0.46
N ASN A 174 23.27 3.54 -0.84
CA ASN A 174 23.48 2.75 -2.06
C ASN A 174 23.07 3.51 -3.34
N GLN A 175 22.09 4.40 -3.26
CA GLN A 175 21.75 5.30 -4.37
C GLN A 175 22.87 6.32 -4.62
N ALA A 176 23.54 6.81 -3.56
CA ALA A 176 24.68 7.71 -3.69
C ALA A 176 25.88 7.08 -4.41
N SER A 177 26.02 5.75 -4.41
CA SER A 177 27.08 5.02 -5.10
C SER A 177 26.72 4.55 -6.51
N GLN A 178 25.46 4.67 -6.96
CA GLN A 178 25.00 4.20 -8.27
C GLN A 178 24.55 5.30 -9.25
N ILE A 179 24.50 6.58 -8.87
CA ILE A 179 24.17 7.67 -9.81
C ILE A 179 25.44 8.13 -10.55
N LYS A 180 25.85 7.37 -11.58
CA LYS A 180 26.47 7.93 -12.78
C LYS A 180 25.46 7.79 -13.92
N VAL A 181 24.54 8.75 -14.01
CA VAL A 181 23.74 8.93 -15.23
C VAL A 181 24.56 9.88 -16.11
N GLU A 182 25.38 9.33 -17.01
CA GLU A 182 25.82 10.06 -18.19
C GLU A 182 24.60 10.23 -19.09
N VAL A 183 24.09 11.47 -19.14
CA VAL A 183 23.13 11.90 -20.13
C VAL A 183 23.91 12.08 -21.44
N ALA A 184 23.61 11.27 -22.44
CA ALA A 184 23.90 11.55 -23.84
C ALA A 184 22.63 12.12 -24.50
#